data_AF-A0A7T1I5Y3-F1
#
_entry.id   AF-A0A7T1I5Y3-F1
#
_cell.length_a   1.000
_cell.length_b   1.000
_cell.length_c   1.000
_cell.angle_alpha   90.00
_cell.angle_beta   90.00
_cell.angle_gamma   90.00
#
_symmetry.space_group_name_H-M   'P 1'
#
loop_
_entity.id
_entity.type
_entity.pdbx_description
1 polymer ?
#
loop_
_entity_poly.entity_id
_entity_poly.type
_entity_poly.pdbx_seq_one_letter_code
_entity_poly.pdbx_strand_id
1 'polypeptide(L)'
;MPTRQTSSSGRSKSPRIQVVLPEDLCDRLTALAERDSRTVSNMARVLIQQGVERMERQQLLAGDSGLLPSEVQADRFRAALVRQEQNRGQRLQRTRRLRLFRPRA
;
A
#
# COMPACT_ATOMS: atom_id res chain seq x y z
N MET A 1 36.52 14.64 5.32
CA MET A 1 35.51 14.97 6.36
C MET A 1 34.25 15.51 5.67
N PRO A 2 33.13 14.77 5.58
CA PRO A 2 31.94 15.27 4.91
C PRO A 2 31.10 16.11 5.88
N THR A 3 30.99 17.40 5.61
CA THR A 3 30.15 18.35 6.35
C THR A 3 28.67 18.08 6.05
N ARG A 4 27.99 17.33 6.92
CA ARG A 4 26.53 17.20 6.87
C ARG A 4 25.92 18.58 7.12
N GLN A 5 25.26 19.15 6.12
CA GLN A 5 24.38 20.32 6.29
C GLN A 5 23.27 19.98 7.29
N THR A 6 23.45 20.35 8.56
CA THR A 6 22.39 20.37 9.55
C THR A 6 21.54 21.63 9.33
N SER A 7 20.23 21.56 9.53
CA SER A 7 19.40 22.76 9.65
C SER A 7 19.76 23.48 10.96
N SER A 8 19.43 24.77 11.10
CA SER A 8 19.78 25.52 12.32
C SER A 8 19.17 24.94 13.62
N SER A 9 18.23 23.99 13.51
CA SER A 9 17.61 23.26 14.62
C SER A 9 18.16 21.83 14.82
N GLY A 10 19.19 21.42 14.05
CA GLY A 10 19.78 20.08 14.14
C GLY A 10 18.94 18.95 13.55
N ARG A 11 17.70 19.23 13.10
CA ARG A 11 16.82 18.23 12.45
C ARG A 11 17.12 18.12 10.96
N SER A 12 17.02 16.92 10.39
CA SER A 12 17.05 16.75 8.94
C SER A 12 15.88 17.51 8.30
N LYS A 13 16.13 18.26 7.23
CA LYS A 13 15.05 18.86 6.42
C LYS A 13 14.19 17.72 5.85
N SER A 14 12.88 17.92 5.78
CA SER A 14 12.00 16.99 5.08
C SER A 14 12.41 16.85 3.61
N PRO A 15 12.24 15.66 3.00
CA PRO A 15 12.52 15.47 1.59
C PRO A 15 11.66 16.40 0.75
N ARG A 16 12.27 17.01 -0.27
CA ARG A 16 11.56 17.89 -1.22
C ARG A 16 10.94 17.04 -2.31
N ILE A 17 9.65 17.23 -2.53
CA ILE A 17 8.92 16.57 -3.61
C ILE A 17 8.75 17.59 -4.74
N GLN A 18 9.14 17.21 -5.95
CA GLN A 18 8.87 17.96 -7.17
C GLN A 18 7.84 17.18 -7.99
N VAL A 19 6.87 17.89 -8.55
CA VAL A 19 5.78 17.31 -9.34
C VAL A 19 5.64 18.06 -10.65
N VAL A 20 5.36 17.34 -11.72
CA VAL A 20 4.97 17.92 -13.01
C VAL A 20 3.45 17.88 -13.06
N LEU A 21 2.83 19.06 -13.19
CA LEU A 21 1.38 19.21 -13.24
C LEU A 21 0.94 19.66 -14.63
N PRO A 22 -0.25 19.24 -15.09
CA PRO A 22 -0.92 19.87 -16.21
C PRO A 22 -1.13 21.38 -15.99
N GLU A 23 -1.08 22.17 -17.07
CA GLU A 23 -1.21 23.63 -17.02
C GLU A 23 -2.54 24.07 -16.39
N ASP A 24 -3.64 23.44 -16.80
CA ASP A 24 -4.99 23.72 -16.30
C ASP A 24 -5.11 23.50 -14.78
N LEU A 25 -4.40 22.51 -14.23
CA LEU A 25 -4.37 22.27 -12.79
C LEU A 25 -3.53 23.31 -12.05
N CYS A 26 -2.42 23.75 -12.65
CA CYS A 26 -1.59 24.82 -12.10
C CYS A 26 -2.39 26.14 -12.01
N ASP A 27 -3.15 26.47 -13.04
CA ASP A 27 -3.99 27.67 -13.07
C ASP A 27 -5.07 27.65 -11.97
N ARG A 28 -5.76 26.51 -11.82
CA ARG A 28 -6.74 26.32 -10.75
C ARG A 28 -6.12 26.46 -9.37
N LEU A 29 -4.93 25.90 -9.14
CA LEU A 29 -4.22 26.03 -7.87
C LEU A 29 -3.79 27.47 -7.61
N THR A 30 -3.39 28.20 -8.65
CA THR A 30 -3.02 29.62 -8.58
C THR A 30 -4.21 30.47 -8.14
N ALA A 31 -5.36 30.31 -8.79
CA ALA A 31 -6.57 31.03 -8.42
C ALA A 31 -7.02 30.76 -6.97
N LEU A 32 -6.93 29.51 -6.51
CA LEU A 32 -7.23 29.16 -5.11
C LEU A 32 -6.23 29.78 -4.14
N ALA A 33 -4.94 29.76 -4.48
CA ALA A 33 -3.87 30.31 -3.65
C ALA A 33 -4.01 31.84 -3.50
N GLU A 34 -4.31 32.54 -4.59
CA GLU A 34 -4.58 33.99 -4.58
C GLU A 34 -5.76 34.34 -3.69
N ARG A 35 -6.88 33.62 -3.83
CA ARG A 35 -8.09 33.82 -3.01
C ARG A 35 -7.82 33.72 -1.51
N ASP A 36 -6.95 32.79 -1.11
CA ASP A 36 -6.65 32.53 0.30
C ASP A 36 -5.37 33.23 0.78
N SER A 37 -4.77 34.11 -0.03
CA SER A 37 -3.50 34.80 0.27
C SER A 37 -2.36 33.84 0.65
N ARG A 38 -2.25 32.72 -0.08
CA ARG A 38 -1.25 31.67 0.13
C ARG A 38 -0.38 31.50 -1.11
N THR A 39 0.78 30.87 -0.95
CA THR A 39 1.58 30.42 -2.10
C THR A 39 0.97 29.16 -2.71
N VAL A 40 1.16 28.97 -4.02
CA VAL A 40 0.70 27.77 -4.75
C VAL A 40 1.21 26.49 -4.10
N SER A 41 2.49 26.43 -3.69
CA SER A 41 3.05 25.26 -3.00
C SER A 41 2.37 24.98 -1.65
N ASN A 42 2.04 26.02 -0.88
CA ASN A 42 1.34 25.84 0.40
C ASN A 42 -0.12 25.41 0.18
N MET A 43 -0.79 25.97 -0.83
CA MET A 43 -2.15 25.57 -1.21
C MET A 43 -2.17 24.09 -1.63
N ALA A 44 -1.25 23.69 -2.52
CA ALA A 44 -1.10 22.30 -2.92
C ALA A 44 -0.85 21.37 -1.72
N ARG A 45 0.05 21.75 -0.80
CA ARG A 45 0.31 20.98 0.42
C ARG A 45 -0.95 20.77 1.25
N VAL A 46 -1.75 21.81 1.46
CA VAL A 46 -2.98 21.74 2.26
C VAL A 46 -4.02 20.86 1.58
N LEU A 47 -4.23 21.02 0.27
CA LEU A 47 -5.20 20.23 -0.47
C LEU A 47 -4.81 18.74 -0.51
N ILE A 48 -3.52 18.44 -0.68
CA ILE A 48 -3.01 17.06 -0.60
C ILE A 48 -3.28 16.47 0.79
N GLN A 49 -2.94 17.20 1.86
CA GLN A 49 -3.17 16.75 3.24
C GLN A 49 -4.65 16.46 3.50
N GLN A 50 -5.54 17.38 3.12
CA GLN A 50 -6.99 17.20 3.28
C GLN A 50 -7.54 16.05 2.43
N GLY A 51 -6.97 15.85 1.23
CA GLY A 51 -7.31 14.72 0.36
C GLY A 51 -6.97 13.38 1.01
N VAL A 52 -5.75 13.25 1.55
CA VAL A 52 -5.30 12.04 2.26
C VAL A 52 -6.20 11.75 3.47
N GLU A 53 -6.44 12.73 4.33
CA GLU A 53 -7.31 12.57 5.51
C GLU A 53 -8.75 12.21 5.14
N ARG A 54 -9.26 12.70 4.01
CA ARG A 54 -10.59 12.32 3.52
C ARG A 54 -10.60 10.88 3.04
N MET A 55 -9.59 10.45 2.28
CA MET A 55 -9.47 9.08 1.79
C MET A 55 -9.33 8.08 2.95
N GLU A 56 -8.49 8.38 3.94
CA GLU A 56 -8.32 7.55 5.15
C GLU A 56 -9.62 7.40 5.92
N ARG A 57 -10.35 8.51 6.13
CA ARG A 57 -11.67 8.46 6.79
C ARG A 57 -12.68 7.64 6.00
N GLN A 58 -12.69 7.76 4.67
CA GLN A 58 -13.58 6.97 3.82
C GLN A 58 -13.26 5.47 3.90
N GLN A 59 -11.98 5.09 3.96
CA GLN A 59 -11.56 3.69 4.13
C GLN A 59 -12.00 3.11 5.48
N LEU A 60 -11.87 3.89 6.56
CA LEU A 60 -12.34 3.48 7.89
C LEU A 60 -13.86 3.28 7.94
N LEU A 61 -14.63 4.15 7.28
CA LEU A 61 -16.09 4.09 7.26
C LEU A 61 -16.65 3.03 6.31
N ALA A 62 -15.98 2.79 5.18
CA ALA A 62 -16.40 1.78 4.20
C ALA A 62 -16.17 0.34 4.67
N GLY A 63 -15.49 0.13 5.81
CA GLY A 63 -15.07 -1.21 6.27
C GLY A 63 -14.13 -1.93 5.29
N ASP A 64 -13.71 -1.24 4.22
CA ASP A 64 -12.94 -1.78 3.14
C ASP A 64 -11.46 -1.63 3.50
N SER A 65 -10.87 -2.72 3.96
CA SER A 65 -9.41 -2.89 4.10
C SER A 65 -8.73 -3.01 2.73
N GLY A 66 -9.12 -2.16 1.78
CA GLY A 66 -8.83 -2.28 0.37
C GLY A 66 -8.23 -1.00 -0.18
N LEU A 67 -6.92 -0.80 0.04
CA LEU A 67 -5.99 -0.18 -0.93
C LEU A 67 -4.53 -0.08 -0.44
N LEU A 68 -4.22 -0.63 0.73
CA LEU A 68 -2.89 -1.17 0.99
C LEU A 68 -3.08 -2.66 1.25
N PRO A 69 -2.27 -3.56 0.66
CA PRO A 69 -2.05 -4.82 1.35
C PRO A 69 -1.42 -4.41 2.67
N SER A 70 -2.25 -4.25 3.71
CA SER A 70 -1.75 -4.15 5.08
C SER A 70 -0.71 -5.24 5.19
N GLU A 71 0.49 -4.95 5.69
CA GLU A 71 1.51 -5.99 5.91
C GLU A 71 0.87 -7.20 6.58
N VAL A 72 -0.11 -6.97 7.45
CA VAL A 72 -0.99 -7.98 8.06
C VAL A 72 -1.76 -8.85 7.06
N GLN A 73 -2.33 -8.28 6.00
CA GLN A 73 -3.04 -9.02 4.96
C GLN A 73 -2.08 -9.81 4.04
N ALA A 74 -0.93 -9.22 3.70
CA ALA A 74 0.14 -9.91 2.98
C ALA A 74 0.74 -11.06 3.83
N ASP A 75 0.90 -10.85 5.13
CA ASP A 75 1.41 -11.84 6.08
C ASP A 75 0.38 -12.93 6.34
N ARG A 76 -0.91 -12.60 6.42
CA ARG A 76 -1.99 -13.60 6.45
C ARG A 76 -2.02 -14.44 5.18
N PHE A 77 -1.82 -13.82 4.01
CA PHE A 77 -1.77 -14.53 2.73
C PHE A 77 -0.53 -15.43 2.63
N ARG A 78 0.66 -14.95 3.02
CA ARG A 78 1.89 -15.75 3.11
C ARG A 78 1.72 -16.90 4.10
N ALA A 79 1.15 -16.67 5.28
CA ALA A 79 0.88 -17.70 6.27
C ALA A 79 -0.11 -18.76 5.76
N ALA A 80 -1.13 -18.35 5.00
CA ALA A 80 -2.07 -19.27 4.35
C ALA A 80 -1.38 -20.15 3.30
N LEU A 81 -0.50 -19.58 2.47
CA LEU A 81 0.30 -20.34 1.50
C LEU A 81 1.26 -21.32 2.17
N VAL A 82 1.97 -20.90 3.22
CA VAL A 82 2.88 -21.78 3.99
C VAL A 82 2.10 -22.94 4.61
N ARG A 83 0.92 -22.69 5.20
CA ARG A 83 0.04 -23.75 5.72
C ARG A 83 -0.47 -24.68 4.61
N GLN A 84 -0.79 -24.14 3.44
CA GLN A 84 -1.23 -24.94 2.30
C GLN A 84 -0.11 -25.86 1.78
N GLU A 85 1.12 -25.36 1.68
CA GLU A 85 2.32 -26.14 1.32
C GLU A 85 2.64 -27.22 2.38
N GLN A 86 2.53 -26.89 3.67
CA GLN A 86 2.69 -27.88 4.75
C GLN A 86 1.62 -28.98 4.69
N ASN A 87 0.38 -28.63 4.34
CA ASN A 87 -0.72 -29.59 4.19
C ASN A 87 -0.66 -30.40 2.89
N ARG A 88 0.09 -29.98 1.86
CA ARG A 88 0.40 -30.81 0.68
C ARG A 88 1.29 -32.00 1.00
N GLY A 89 1.89 -32.04 2.19
CA GLY A 89 2.61 -33.19 2.75
C GLY A 89 1.71 -34.35 3.20
N GLN A 90 0.39 -34.13 3.37
CA GLN A 90 -0.55 -35.24 3.51
C GLN A 90 -0.84 -35.82 2.12
N ARG A 91 0.10 -36.68 1.73
CA ARG A 91 0.02 -37.71 0.69
C ARG A 91 -1.41 -37.87 0.18
N LEU A 92 -1.64 -37.62 -1.11
CA LEU A 92 -2.69 -38.35 -1.81
C LEU A 92 -2.47 -39.82 -1.46
N GLN A 93 -3.37 -40.36 -0.64
CA GLN A 93 -3.40 -41.77 -0.29
C GLN A 93 -3.49 -42.49 -1.63
N ARG A 94 -2.36 -43.06 -2.07
CA ARG A 94 -2.33 -43.93 -3.25
C ARG A 94 -3.41 -44.96 -3.02
N THR A 95 -4.43 -44.95 -3.87
CA THR A 95 -5.51 -45.92 -3.85
C THR A 95 -4.88 -47.31 -3.81
N ARG A 96 -5.12 -48.05 -2.71
CA ARG A 96 -4.61 -49.41 -2.57
C ARG A 96 -5.17 -50.23 -3.72
N ARG A 97 -4.31 -50.72 -4.62
CA ARG A 97 -4.72 -51.65 -5.67
C ARG A 97 -5.23 -52.93 -5.02
N LEU A 98 -6.54 -53.15 -5.06
CA LEU A 98 -7.15 -54.42 -4.71
C LEU A 98 -6.80 -55.43 -5.81
N ARG A 99 -6.09 -56.50 -5.44
CA ARG A 99 -5.87 -57.64 -6.33
C ARG A 99 -7.09 -58.56 -6.20
N LEU A 100 -7.89 -58.63 -7.26
CA LEU A 100 -8.99 -59.59 -7.35
C LEU A 100 -8.39 -60.99 -7.55
N PHE A 101 -8.85 -61.95 -6.75
CA PHE A 101 -8.45 -63.35 -6.84
C PHE A 101 -8.93 -63.94 -8.17
N ARG A 102 -8.01 -64.51 -8.95
CA ARG A 102 -8.33 -65.23 -10.19
C ARG A 102 -8.21 -66.73 -9.91
N PRO A 103 -9.33 -67.49 -9.90
CA PRO A 103 -9.26 -68.94 -9.79
C PRO A 103 -8.65 -69.53 -11.07
N ARG A 104 -7.78 -70.52 -10.90
CA ARG A 104 -7.23 -71.33 -12.00
C ARG A 104 -8.31 -72.34 -12.42
N ALA A 105 -8.66 -72.32 -13.70
CA ALA A 105 -9.32 -73.42 -14.39
C ALA A 105 -8.27 -74.44 -14.82
#